data_AF-A0A9P7JRI3-F1
#
_entry.id   AF-A0A9P7JRI3-F1
#
_cell.length_a   1.000
_cell.length_b   1.000
_cell.length_c   1.000
_cell.angle_alpha   90.00
_cell.angle_beta   90.00
_cell.angle_gamma   90.00
#
_symmetry.space_group_name_H-M   'P 1'
#
loop_
_entity.id
_entity.type
_entity.pdbx_description
1 polymer ?
#
loop_
_entity_poly.entity_id
_entity_poly.type
_entity_poly.pdbx_seq_one_letter_code
_entity_poly.pdbx_strand_id
1 'polypeptide(L)'
;MDALRRRNPFKYSSEPSESHDTYILDEQEQSELIDNIKSLNAASNNQNRIALQITLALSFLLHIIYISSDYNSPLVVIFPPAGRPESPLYLSPVLTLLAIILHANAALLARSRDLVLAKRRITPLPYSVAFGLSTVSPAISVLSGKMWQTTAWWCTAAFLTWIVRASNKWIVQEQQSISELERMKYISAGA
;
A
#
# COMPACT_ATOMS: atom_id res chain seq x y z
N MET A 1 -32.07 -55.72 -30.16
CA MET A 1 -30.75 -55.46 -29.54
C MET A 1 -30.32 -54.10 -30.01
N ASP A 2 -30.61 -53.09 -29.20
CA ASP A 2 -30.45 -51.69 -29.55
C ASP A 2 -28.97 -51.31 -29.65
N ALA A 3 -28.59 -50.76 -30.80
CA ALA A 3 -27.27 -50.21 -31.03
C ALA A 3 -27.10 -48.95 -30.16
N LEU A 4 -26.44 -49.11 -29.02
CA LEU A 4 -26.04 -48.02 -28.13
C LEU A 4 -25.33 -46.91 -28.93
N ARG A 5 -25.95 -45.73 -28.95
CA ARG A 5 -25.37 -44.48 -29.49
C ARG A 5 -24.10 -44.13 -28.71
N ARG A 6 -22.93 -44.30 -29.33
CA ARG A 6 -21.63 -43.85 -28.78
C ARG A 6 -21.60 -42.32 -28.70
N ARG A 7 -21.19 -41.79 -27.53
CA ARG A 7 -20.77 -40.39 -27.38
C ARG A 7 -19.37 -40.26 -27.99
N ASN A 8 -19.19 -39.34 -28.93
CA ASN A 8 -17.87 -38.98 -29.42
C ASN A 8 -17.13 -38.19 -28.32
N PRO A 9 -15.94 -38.61 -27.87
CA PRO A 9 -15.12 -37.80 -26.99
C PRO A 9 -14.63 -36.54 -27.72
N PHE A 10 -14.50 -35.45 -26.97
CA PHE A 10 -13.84 -34.24 -27.42
C PHE A 10 -12.42 -34.59 -27.91
N LYS A 11 -12.11 -34.23 -29.16
CA LYS A 11 -10.78 -34.42 -29.74
C LYS A 11 -9.84 -33.34 -29.21
N TYR A 12 -8.76 -33.73 -28.55
CA TYR A 12 -7.59 -32.86 -28.41
C TYR A 12 -6.87 -32.81 -29.77
N SER A 13 -6.73 -31.61 -30.33
CA SER A 13 -5.87 -31.37 -31.48
C SER A 13 -4.41 -31.57 -31.05
N SER A 14 -3.78 -32.61 -31.61
CA SER A 14 -2.39 -32.96 -31.38
C SER A 14 -1.54 -32.47 -32.54
N GLU A 15 -1.26 -31.18 -32.62
CA GLU A 15 -0.13 -30.62 -33.41
C GLU A 15 0.38 -29.31 -32.77
N PRO A 16 1.70 -29.04 -32.82
CA PRO A 16 2.31 -27.86 -32.22
C PRO A 16 2.08 -26.66 -33.13
N SER A 17 0.93 -26.03 -33.01
CA SER A 17 0.67 -24.74 -33.65
C SER A 17 1.05 -23.64 -32.68
N GLU A 18 2.03 -22.83 -33.08
CA GLU A 18 2.28 -21.49 -32.54
C GLU A 18 1.13 -20.53 -32.96
N SER A 19 -0.10 -20.91 -32.66
CA SER A 19 -1.22 -19.99 -32.56
C SER A 19 -1.53 -19.86 -31.08
N HIS A 20 -1.49 -18.64 -30.56
CA HIS A 20 -2.24 -18.31 -29.35
C HIS A 20 -3.70 -18.63 -29.65
N ASP A 21 -4.10 -19.89 -29.42
CA ASP A 21 -5.48 -20.30 -29.41
C ASP A 21 -6.17 -19.36 -28.43
N THR A 22 -6.94 -18.45 -29.00
CA THR A 22 -7.70 -17.45 -28.27
C THR A 22 -8.84 -18.25 -27.67
N TYR A 23 -8.56 -18.94 -26.56
CA TYR A 23 -9.53 -19.73 -25.82
C TYR A 23 -10.61 -18.76 -25.32
N ILE A 24 -11.77 -18.83 -25.95
CA ILE A 24 -12.92 -18.00 -25.60
C ILE A 24 -13.62 -18.68 -24.43
N LEU A 25 -13.51 -18.08 -23.24
CA LEU A 25 -14.20 -18.52 -22.02
C LEU A 25 -15.71 -18.45 -22.22
N ASP A 26 -16.45 -19.47 -21.81
CA ASP A 26 -17.91 -19.39 -21.79
C ASP A 26 -18.42 -18.44 -20.68
N GLU A 27 -19.74 -18.18 -20.64
CA GLU A 27 -20.31 -17.21 -19.70
C GLU A 27 -20.11 -17.61 -18.22
N GLN A 28 -20.16 -18.92 -17.95
CA GLN A 28 -20.00 -19.45 -16.60
C GLN A 28 -18.53 -19.37 -16.18
N GLU A 29 -17.61 -19.81 -17.04
CA GLU A 29 -16.16 -19.72 -16.81
C GLU A 29 -15.69 -18.27 -16.62
N GLN A 30 -16.25 -17.31 -17.38
CA GLN A 30 -15.97 -15.88 -17.16
C GLN A 30 -16.41 -15.40 -15.78
N SER A 31 -17.60 -15.81 -15.35
CA SER A 31 -18.15 -15.41 -14.05
C SER A 31 -17.31 -16.00 -12.90
N GLU A 32 -16.96 -17.28 -13.00
CA GLU A 32 -16.10 -17.97 -12.03
C GLU A 32 -14.70 -17.34 -11.98
N LEU A 33 -14.12 -16.99 -13.13
CA LEU A 33 -12.81 -16.33 -13.18
C LEU A 33 -12.85 -14.94 -12.53
N ILE A 34 -13.86 -14.12 -12.86
CA ILE A 34 -14.02 -12.78 -12.27
C ILE A 34 -14.19 -12.87 -10.75
N ASP A 35 -15.01 -13.81 -10.27
CA ASP A 35 -15.23 -13.98 -8.83
C ASP A 35 -13.99 -14.51 -8.11
N ASN A 36 -13.22 -15.38 -8.74
CA ASN A 36 -11.91 -15.81 -8.23
C ASN A 36 -10.95 -14.60 -8.11
N ILE A 37 -10.83 -13.79 -9.16
CA ILE A 37 -10.00 -12.57 -9.16
C ILE A 37 -10.43 -11.62 -8.04
N LYS A 38 -11.74 -11.38 -7.86
CA LYS A 38 -12.24 -10.56 -6.74
C LYS A 38 -11.80 -11.10 -5.38
N SER A 39 -11.92 -12.41 -5.18
CA SER A 39 -11.58 -13.04 -3.90
C SER A 39 -10.08 -12.93 -3.60
N LEU A 40 -9.24 -13.15 -4.60
CA LEU A 40 -7.79 -13.02 -4.50
C LEU A 40 -7.38 -11.56 -4.25
N ASN A 41 -7.99 -10.62 -4.96
CA ASN A 41 -7.73 -9.19 -4.79
C ASN A 41 -8.17 -8.70 -3.42
N ALA A 42 -9.32 -9.16 -2.91
CA ALA A 42 -9.77 -8.84 -1.55
C ALA A 42 -8.79 -9.38 -0.48
N ALA A 43 -8.31 -10.61 -0.64
CA ALA A 43 -7.33 -11.21 0.26
C ALA A 43 -5.98 -10.48 0.21
N SER A 44 -5.46 -10.22 -0.99
CA SER A 44 -4.23 -9.47 -1.24
C SER A 44 -4.30 -8.06 -0.64
N ASN A 45 -5.40 -7.34 -0.88
CA ASN A 45 -5.62 -6.00 -0.32
C ASN A 45 -5.68 -6.01 1.21
N ASN A 46 -6.27 -7.03 1.81
CA ASN A 46 -6.27 -7.17 3.27
C ASN A 46 -4.84 -7.40 3.81
N GLN A 47 -4.05 -8.26 3.17
CA GLN A 47 -2.65 -8.49 3.54
C GLN A 47 -1.80 -7.21 3.38
N ASN A 48 -1.94 -6.50 2.26
CA ASN A 48 -1.26 -5.23 2.02
C ASN A 48 -1.59 -4.18 3.09
N ARG A 49 -2.87 -4.09 3.50
CA ARG A 49 -3.28 -3.20 4.59
C ARG A 49 -2.65 -3.58 5.93
N ILE A 50 -2.55 -4.88 6.24
CA ILE A 50 -1.89 -5.35 7.47
C ILE A 50 -0.40 -4.98 7.43
N ALA A 51 0.29 -5.23 6.32
CA ALA A 51 1.69 -4.88 6.15
C ALA A 51 1.94 -3.38 6.36
N LEU A 52 1.12 -2.52 5.75
CA LEU A 52 1.18 -1.07 5.96
C LEU A 52 1.00 -0.68 7.42
N GLN A 53 0.03 -1.27 8.12
CA GLN A 53 -0.20 -1.00 9.55
C GLN A 53 1.00 -1.40 10.39
N ILE A 54 1.60 -2.55 10.12
CA ILE A 54 2.82 -3.00 10.81
C ILE A 54 3.98 -2.01 10.55
N THR A 55 4.22 -1.63 9.30
CA THR A 55 5.27 -0.66 8.94
C THR A 55 5.06 0.68 9.65
N LEU A 56 3.84 1.20 9.66
CA LEU A 56 3.50 2.45 10.33
C LEU A 56 3.66 2.35 11.85
N ALA A 57 3.23 1.24 12.46
CA ALA A 57 3.39 0.99 13.89
C ALA A 57 4.87 0.91 14.30
N LEU A 58 5.70 0.22 13.50
CA LEU A 58 7.14 0.15 13.72
C LEU A 58 7.80 1.52 13.58
N SER A 59 7.43 2.30 12.57
CA SER A 59 7.96 3.65 12.38
C SER A 59 7.55 4.59 13.52
N PHE A 60 6.30 4.51 13.97
CA PHE A 60 5.78 5.23 15.12
C PHE A 60 6.55 4.88 16.40
N LEU A 61 6.76 3.58 16.67
CA LEU A 61 7.55 3.10 17.79
C LEU A 61 8.99 3.63 17.73
N LEU A 62 9.61 3.63 16.55
CA LEU A 62 10.97 4.12 16.37
C LEU A 62 11.08 5.62 16.66
N HIS A 63 10.06 6.42 16.32
CA HIS A 63 10.01 7.84 16.69
C HIS A 63 9.78 8.05 18.19
N ILE A 64 9.09 7.15 18.88
CA ILE A 64 9.01 7.17 20.35
C ILE A 64 10.37 6.87 20.96
N ILE A 65 11.08 5.85 20.48
CA ILE A 65 12.43 5.50 20.95
C ILE A 65 13.39 6.67 20.70
N TYR A 66 13.26 7.37 19.57
CA TYR A 66 14.06 8.54 19.22
C TYR A 66 13.97 9.68 20.26
N ILE A 67 12.82 9.85 20.92
CA ILE A 67 12.66 10.80 22.03
C ILE A 67 13.57 10.44 23.22
N SER A 68 13.71 9.14 23.50
CA SER A 68 14.51 8.62 24.61
C SER A 68 16.00 8.49 24.26
N SER A 69 16.41 8.74 23.01
CA SER A 69 17.79 8.56 22.54
C SER A 69 18.53 9.88 22.27
N ASP A 70 18.25 10.91 23.06
CA ASP A 70 18.81 12.26 22.93
C ASP A 70 18.65 12.88 21.52
N TYR A 71 17.63 12.43 20.77
CA TYR A 71 17.35 12.89 19.40
C TYR A 71 18.50 12.66 18.40
N ASN A 72 19.37 11.68 18.64
CA ASN A 72 20.36 11.25 17.65
C ASN A 72 19.71 10.38 16.57
N SER A 73 20.01 10.65 15.30
CA SER A 73 19.41 9.90 14.19
C SER A 73 19.77 8.40 14.32
N PRO A 74 18.79 7.48 14.31
CA PRO A 74 19.07 6.05 14.44
C PRO A 74 19.88 5.51 13.25
N LEU A 75 19.84 6.20 12.10
CA LEU A 75 20.65 5.86 10.94
C LEU A 75 22.15 6.02 11.19
N VAL A 76 22.57 6.82 12.18
CA VAL A 76 23.99 6.96 12.57
C VAL A 76 24.56 5.66 13.11
N VAL A 77 23.73 4.81 13.73
CA VAL A 77 24.17 3.50 14.26
C VAL A 77 24.53 2.55 13.12
N ILE A 78 23.80 2.61 12.00
CA ILE A 78 24.00 1.75 10.82
C ILE A 78 25.05 2.35 9.88
N PHE A 79 25.00 3.67 9.71
CA PHE A 79 25.84 4.45 8.80
C PHE A 79 26.60 5.54 9.57
N PRO A 80 27.65 5.16 10.33
CA PRO A 80 28.39 6.10 11.16
C PRO A 80 29.06 7.17 10.28
N PRO A 81 28.98 8.46 10.66
CA PRO A 81 29.65 9.52 9.92
C PRO A 81 31.17 9.42 10.10
N ALA A 82 31.92 9.69 9.03
CA ALA A 82 33.38 9.70 9.07
C ALA A 82 33.97 10.91 9.86
N GLY A 83 33.13 11.87 10.22
CA GLY A 83 33.53 13.14 10.85
C GLY A 83 33.08 13.28 12.30
N ARG A 84 32.99 14.54 12.77
CA ARG A 84 32.52 14.83 14.13
C ARG A 84 31.04 14.44 14.30
N PRO A 85 30.64 14.03 15.52
CA PRO A 85 29.24 13.81 15.84
C PRO A 85 28.42 15.07 15.58
N GLU A 86 27.31 14.91 14.88
CA GLU A 86 26.39 16.01 14.60
C GLU A 86 25.45 16.24 15.79
N SER A 87 25.19 17.51 16.13
CA SER A 87 24.17 17.85 17.13
C SER A 87 22.76 17.62 16.56
N PRO A 88 21.78 17.27 17.40
CA PRO A 88 20.38 17.19 16.95
C PRO A 88 19.85 18.56 16.46
N LEU A 89 18.69 18.55 15.80
CA LEU A 89 18.00 19.80 15.46
C LEU A 89 17.48 20.45 16.75
N TYR A 90 17.57 21.78 16.84
CA TYR A 90 17.03 22.53 17.99
C TYR A 90 15.54 22.27 18.23
N LEU A 91 14.77 22.05 17.16
CA LEU A 91 13.34 21.77 17.20
C LEU A 91 13.00 20.27 17.20
N SER A 92 13.99 19.38 17.39
CA SER A 92 13.77 17.93 17.35
C SER A 92 12.55 17.46 18.15
N PRO A 93 12.31 17.89 19.42
CA PRO A 93 11.14 17.42 20.18
C PRO A 93 9.80 17.73 19.49
N VAL A 94 9.64 18.96 18.99
CA VAL A 94 8.42 19.40 18.32
C VAL A 94 8.25 18.69 16.98
N LEU A 95 9.34 18.55 16.22
CA LEU A 95 9.32 17.86 14.93
C LEU A 95 9.05 16.36 15.08
N THR A 96 9.52 15.73 16.15
CA THR A 96 9.21 14.32 16.46
C THR A 96 7.75 14.15 16.82
N LEU A 97 7.16 15.03 17.63
CA LEU A 97 5.72 15.00 17.92
C LEU A 97 4.88 15.17 16.64
N LEU A 98 5.28 16.09 15.76
CA LEU A 98 4.65 16.26 14.46
C LEU A 98 4.75 14.96 13.64
N ALA A 99 5.92 14.34 13.56
CA ALA A 99 6.11 13.07 12.86
C ALA A 99 5.21 11.98 13.45
N ILE A 100 5.15 11.82 14.77
CA ILE A 100 4.28 10.87 15.47
C ILE A 100 2.81 11.08 15.08
N ILE A 101 2.33 12.33 15.07
CA ILE A 101 0.96 12.66 14.65
C ILE A 101 0.73 12.29 13.18
N LEU A 102 1.70 12.54 12.31
CA LEU A 102 1.60 12.21 10.88
C LEU A 102 1.58 10.69 10.64
N HIS A 103 2.37 9.91 11.38
CA HIS A 103 2.32 8.44 11.31
C HIS A 103 0.98 7.91 11.81
N ALA A 104 0.46 8.46 12.91
CA ALA A 104 -0.88 8.11 13.39
C ALA A 104 -1.95 8.46 12.34
N ASN A 105 -1.87 9.64 11.72
CA ASN A 105 -2.75 10.04 10.63
C ASN A 105 -2.67 9.09 9.41
N ALA A 106 -1.45 8.69 9.02
CA ALA A 106 -1.24 7.73 7.95
C ALA A 106 -1.83 6.35 8.30
N ALA A 107 -1.76 5.93 9.56
CA ALA A 107 -2.38 4.69 10.02
C ALA A 107 -3.92 4.76 9.96
N LEU A 108 -4.50 5.92 10.28
CA LEU A 108 -5.93 6.17 10.08
C LEU A 108 -6.30 6.09 8.59
N LEU A 109 -5.52 6.72 7.71
CA LEU A 109 -5.74 6.69 6.26
C LEU A 109 -5.59 5.30 5.63
N ALA A 110 -4.71 4.47 6.17
CA ALA A 110 -4.55 3.08 5.74
C ALA A 110 -5.71 2.18 6.25
N ARG A 111 -6.49 2.64 7.22
CA ARG A 111 -7.63 1.90 7.77
C ARG A 111 -8.93 2.39 7.17
N SER A 112 -9.65 1.51 6.49
CA SER A 112 -10.99 1.80 5.93
C SER A 112 -12.10 1.93 6.98
N ARG A 113 -11.82 1.67 8.27
CA ARG A 113 -12.82 1.68 9.34
C ARG A 113 -12.72 2.97 10.13
N ASP A 114 -13.88 3.58 10.37
CA ASP A 114 -14.00 4.72 11.25
C ASP A 114 -13.55 4.37 12.66
N LEU A 115 -12.59 5.14 13.17
CA LEU A 115 -12.19 5.06 14.57
C LEU A 115 -13.12 5.98 15.37
N VAL A 116 -13.96 5.36 16.20
CA VAL A 116 -14.81 6.05 17.15
C VAL A 116 -14.17 5.94 18.53
N LEU A 117 -13.65 7.05 19.04
CA LEU A 117 -13.08 7.15 20.38
C LEU A 117 -13.98 8.04 21.22
N ALA A 118 -14.44 7.55 22.38
CA ALA A 118 -15.32 8.30 23.28
C ALA A 118 -16.55 8.93 22.57
N LYS A 119 -17.20 8.17 21.68
CA LYS A 119 -18.34 8.60 20.84
C LYS A 119 -18.03 9.71 19.82
N ARG A 120 -16.75 10.06 19.62
CA ARG A 120 -16.32 11.00 18.57
C ARG A 120 -15.64 10.24 17.45
N ARG A 121 -16.05 10.52 16.21
CA ARG A 121 -15.43 9.97 15.00
C ARG A 121 -14.13 10.74 14.75
N ILE A 122 -13.01 10.03 14.72
CA ILE A 122 -11.72 10.61 14.38
C ILE A 122 -11.57 10.52 12.87
N THR A 123 -11.56 11.67 12.20
CA THR A 123 -11.33 11.76 10.76
C THR A 123 -9.87 12.08 10.50
N PRO A 124 -9.21 11.34 9.59
CA PRO A 124 -7.84 11.67 9.21
C PRO A 124 -7.75 13.01 8.48
N LEU A 125 -6.62 13.68 8.62
CA LEU A 125 -6.20 14.80 7.80
C LEU A 125 -6.07 14.36 6.33
N PRO A 126 -6.47 15.20 5.37
CA PRO A 126 -6.30 14.92 3.94
C PRO A 126 -4.82 14.72 3.56
N TYR A 127 -4.57 13.90 2.54
CA TYR A 127 -3.22 13.58 2.05
C TYR A 127 -2.39 14.83 1.70
N SER A 128 -3.00 15.84 1.08
CA SER A 128 -2.29 17.07 0.68
C SER A 128 -1.73 17.83 1.89
N VAL A 129 -2.53 17.93 2.95
CA VAL A 129 -2.14 18.60 4.20
C VAL A 129 -1.09 17.78 4.93
N ALA A 130 -1.31 16.47 5.08
CA ALA A 130 -0.36 15.58 5.75
C ALA A 130 1.00 15.56 5.01
N PHE A 131 0.98 15.49 3.68
CA PHE A 131 2.19 15.54 2.86
C PHE A 131 2.90 16.89 3.01
N GLY A 132 2.19 18.01 2.91
CA GLY A 132 2.77 19.34 3.14
C GLY A 132 3.46 19.45 4.50
N LEU A 133 2.77 19.05 5.58
CA LEU A 133 3.33 19.07 6.92
C LEU A 133 4.54 18.13 7.08
N SER A 134 4.54 16.97 6.42
CA SER A 134 5.66 16.02 6.49
C SER A 134 6.95 16.53 5.84
N THR A 135 6.87 17.52 4.96
CA THR A 135 8.07 18.13 4.33
C THR A 135 8.78 19.16 5.21
N VAL A 136 8.14 19.60 6.30
CA VAL A 136 8.69 20.63 7.20
C VAL A 136 9.98 20.17 7.87
N SER A 137 10.00 18.97 8.46
CA SER A 137 11.18 18.45 9.15
C SER A 137 12.38 18.23 8.21
N PRO A 138 12.21 17.59 7.03
CA PRO A 138 13.27 17.52 6.01
C PRO A 138 13.79 18.89 5.58
N ALA A 139 12.89 19.85 5.33
CA ALA A 139 13.29 21.19 4.89
C ALA A 139 14.15 21.90 5.96
N ILE A 140 13.74 21.84 7.22
CA ILE A 140 14.52 22.38 8.34
C ILE A 140 15.87 21.67 8.45
N SER A 141 15.93 20.34 8.28
CA SER A 141 17.18 19.57 8.29
C SER A 141 18.16 20.04 7.22
N VAL A 142 17.69 20.18 5.98
CA VAL A 142 18.51 20.66 4.85
C VAL A 142 18.97 22.10 5.05
N LEU A 143 18.06 23.00 5.44
CA LEU A 143 18.39 24.41 5.68
C LEU A 143 19.36 24.60 6.85
N SER A 144 19.34 23.69 7.82
CA SER A 144 20.29 23.67 8.94
C SER A 144 21.64 23.04 8.58
N GLY A 145 21.84 22.64 7.32
CA GLY A 145 23.09 22.03 6.85
C GLY A 145 23.37 20.67 7.49
N LYS A 146 22.33 19.93 7.90
CA LYS A 146 22.51 18.66 8.59
C LYS A 146 22.98 17.56 7.64
N MET A 147 23.63 16.54 8.21
CA MET A 147 24.08 15.36 7.49
C MET A 147 22.93 14.64 6.78
N TRP A 148 23.27 13.87 5.74
CA TRP A 148 22.27 13.15 4.96
C TRP A 148 21.51 12.12 5.80
N GLN A 149 22.16 11.49 6.81
CA GLN A 149 21.49 10.53 7.71
C GLN A 149 20.37 11.19 8.51
N THR A 150 20.60 12.41 9.00
CA THR A 150 19.59 13.18 9.74
C THR A 150 18.46 13.59 8.80
N THR A 151 18.80 14.05 7.60
CA THR A 151 17.79 14.44 6.60
C THR A 151 16.95 13.25 6.15
N ALA A 152 17.57 12.10 5.85
CA ALA A 152 16.89 10.87 5.47
C ALA A 152 15.96 10.37 6.57
N TRP A 153 16.38 10.46 7.84
CA TRP A 153 15.54 10.15 8.99
C TRP A 153 14.28 11.02 9.01
N TRP A 154 14.42 12.33 8.80
CA TRP A 154 13.28 13.25 8.78
C TRP A 154 12.36 13.07 7.57
N CYS A 155 12.84 12.47 6.47
CA CYS A 155 12.02 12.14 5.30
C CYS A 155 11.05 10.97 5.52
N THR A 156 11.19 10.21 6.60
CA THR A 156 10.38 9.00 6.87
C THR A 156 8.87 9.27 6.86
N ALA A 157 8.41 10.35 7.50
CA ALA A 157 6.99 10.72 7.54
C ALA A 157 6.42 11.03 6.14
N ALA A 158 7.18 11.75 5.32
CA ALA A 158 6.77 12.08 3.95
C ALA A 158 6.73 10.85 3.06
N PHE A 159 7.75 10.00 3.18
CA PHE A 159 7.87 8.75 2.46
C PHE A 159 6.72 7.79 2.80
N LEU A 160 6.40 7.60 4.08
CA LEU A 160 5.31 6.72 4.50
C LEU A 160 3.94 7.27 4.12
N THR A 161 3.74 8.59 4.21
CA THR A 161 2.51 9.24 3.72
C THR A 161 2.32 9.00 2.22
N TRP A 162 3.39 9.09 1.44
CA TRP A 162 3.38 8.78 0.01
C TRP A 162 3.07 7.31 -0.27
N ILE A 163 3.70 6.37 0.46
CA ILE A 163 3.42 4.92 0.33
C ILE A 163 1.94 4.65 0.58
N VAL A 164 1.37 5.14 1.68
CA VAL A 164 -0.05 4.91 2.01
C VAL A 164 -0.96 5.44 0.91
N ARG A 165 -0.65 6.63 0.37
CA ARG A 165 -1.39 7.20 -0.77
C ARG A 165 -1.28 6.33 -2.01
N ALA A 166 -0.08 5.87 -2.35
CA ALA A 166 0.17 5.02 -3.51
C ALA A 166 -0.58 3.69 -3.39
N SER A 167 -0.50 3.02 -2.24
CA SER A 167 -1.21 1.76 -1.98
C SER A 167 -2.73 1.94 -2.07
N ASN A 168 -3.28 2.99 -1.46
CA ASN A 168 -4.72 3.25 -1.55
C ASN A 168 -5.16 3.57 -3.00
N LYS A 169 -4.32 4.26 -3.77
CA LYS A 169 -4.59 4.49 -5.20
C LYS A 169 -4.61 3.16 -5.96
N TRP A 170 -3.65 2.27 -5.72
CA TRP A 170 -3.61 0.95 -6.36
C TRP A 170 -4.83 0.09 -6.05
N ILE A 171 -5.27 0.07 -4.78
CA ILE A 171 -6.50 -0.64 -4.38
C ILE A 171 -7.72 -0.13 -5.15
N VAL A 172 -7.86 1.20 -5.28
CA VAL A 172 -8.98 1.79 -6.02
C VAL A 172 -8.90 1.49 -7.52
N GLN A 173 -7.70 1.56 -8.11
CA GLN A 173 -7.49 1.25 -9.52
C GLN A 173 -7.79 -0.23 -9.83
N GLU A 174 -7.43 -1.13 -8.92
CA GLU A 174 -7.73 -2.56 -9.05
C GLU A 174 -9.25 -2.83 -8.99
N GLN A 175 -9.96 -2.18 -8.07
CA GLN A 175 -11.42 -2.28 -7.99
C GLN A 175 -12.10 -1.75 -9.25
N GLN A 176 -11.59 -0.66 -9.83
CA GLN A 176 -12.08 -0.11 -11.09
C GLN A 176 -11.85 -1.09 -12.24
N SER A 177 -10.66 -1.69 -12.34
CA SER A 177 -10.33 -2.70 -13.35
C SER A 177 -11.26 -3.92 -13.28
N ILE A 178 -11.56 -4.42 -12.07
CA ILE A 178 -12.53 -5.52 -11.90
C ILE A 178 -13.93 -5.11 -12.35
N SER A 179 -14.38 -3.90 -12.00
CA SER A 179 -15.69 -3.40 -12.43
C SER A 179 -15.77 -3.21 -13.95
N GLU A 180 -14.67 -2.81 -14.59
CA GLU A 180 -14.57 -2.76 -16.04
C GLU A 180 -14.62 -4.15 -16.68
N LEU A 181 -13.95 -5.15 -16.08
CA LEU A 181 -14.03 -6.56 -16.51
C LEU A 181 -15.46 -7.10 -16.43
N GLU A 182 -16.19 -6.81 -15.35
CA GLU A 182 -17.60 -7.17 -15.23
C GLU A 182 -18.47 -6.56 -16.33
N ARG A 183 -18.20 -5.30 -16.69
CA ARG A 183 -18.92 -4.61 -17.77
C ARG A 183 -18.60 -5.19 -19.15
N MET A 184 -17.41 -5.77 -19.34
CA MET A 184 -16.99 -6.40 -20.59
C MET A 184 -17.45 -7.85 -20.74
N LYS A 185 -18.09 -8.43 -19.71
CA LYS A 185 -18.71 -9.76 -19.81
C LYS A 185 -19.69 -9.78 -20.97
N TYR A 186 -19.45 -10.65 -21.95
CA TYR A 186 -20.33 -10.79 -23.10
C TYR A 186 -21.39 -11.88 -22.84
N ILE A 187 -22.57 -11.71 -23.41
CA ILE A 187 -23.64 -12.69 -23.38
C ILE A 187 -23.62 -13.40 -24.73
N SER A 188 -23.24 -14.67 -24.76
CA SER A 188 -23.42 -15.49 -25.97
C SER A 188 -24.91 -15.79 -26.10
N ALA A 189 -25.56 -15.26 -27.14
CA ALA A 189 -26.87 -15.75 -27.53
C ALA A 189 -26.69 -17.22 -27.95
N GLY A 190 -27.25 -18.14 -27.14
CA GLY A 190 -27.13 -19.57 -27.36
C GLY A 190 -27.51 -19.94 -28.81
N ALA A 191 -26.65 -20.73 -29.45
CA ALA A 191 -26.96 -21.43 -30.67
C ALA A 191 -27.64 -22.77 -30.36
#